data_AF-A0A7J0CXI7-F1
#
_entry.id   AF-A0A7J0CXI7-F1
#
_cell.length_a   1.000
_cell.length_b   1.000
_cell.length_c   1.000
_cell.angle_alpha   90.00
_cell.angle_beta   90.00
_cell.angle_gamma   90.00
#
_symmetry.space_group_name_H-M   'P 1'
#
loop_
_entity.id
_entity.type
_entity.pdbx_description
1 polymer ?
#
loop_
_entity_poly.entity_id
_entity_poly.type
_entity_poly.pdbx_seq_one_letter_code
_entity_poly.pdbx_strand_id
1 'polypeptide(L)'
;MFRFQLIIDSQLIGDAEPCILGTAMARLRGLAHLEDDRLGLLFSNRDAVLSALLAEEELHDRTTLSIAESLDDWLIHGYVYKGDVVVVARGDEDGSLMGPTLVSVVASVEYDPIIEAVRGYWSSVNSSSIL
;
A
#
# COMPACT_ATOMS: atom_id res chain seq x y z
N MET A 1 13.27 -5.00 -16.70
CA MET A 1 13.36 -4.62 -15.28
C MET A 1 12.20 -3.70 -14.98
N PHE A 2 11.40 -3.98 -13.95
CA PHE A 2 10.18 -3.23 -13.64
C PHE A 2 10.43 -2.32 -12.43
N ARG A 3 9.89 -1.11 -12.49
CA ARG A 3 9.86 -0.17 -11.36
C ARG A 3 8.46 -0.16 -10.78
N PHE A 4 8.36 -0.06 -9.47
CA PHE A 4 7.09 0.04 -8.77
C PHE A 4 7.07 1.32 -7.95
N GLN A 5 6.09 2.17 -8.24
CA GLN A 5 5.90 3.46 -7.58
C GLN A 5 4.41 3.62 -7.30
N LEU A 6 4.08 4.30 -6.21
CA LEU A 6 2.69 4.57 -5.83
C LEU A 6 2.43 6.06 -5.95
N ILE A 7 1.20 6.40 -6.33
CA ILE A 7 0.72 7.79 -6.27
C ILE A 7 -0.25 7.88 -5.10
N ILE A 8 0.13 8.62 -4.05
CA ILE A 8 -0.64 8.79 -2.82
C ILE A 8 -0.72 10.28 -2.51
N ASP A 9 -1.94 10.79 -2.31
CA ASP A 9 -2.18 12.24 -2.08
C ASP A 9 -1.51 13.13 -3.16
N SER A 10 -1.61 12.71 -4.43
CA SER A 10 -0.97 13.34 -5.60
C SER A 10 0.57 13.33 -5.59
N GLN A 11 1.21 12.60 -4.68
CA GLN A 11 2.67 12.46 -4.62
C GLN A 11 3.09 11.09 -5.15
N LEU A 12 4.09 11.07 -6.03
CA LEU A 12 4.73 9.85 -6.48
C LEU A 12 5.76 9.42 -5.42
N ILE A 13 5.58 8.24 -4.85
CA ILE A 13 6.47 7.65 -3.85
C ILE A 13 7.13 6.38 -4.40
N GLY A 14 8.31 6.11 -3.87
CA GLY A 14 9.20 5.04 -4.30
C GLY A 14 10.25 5.48 -5.33
N ASP A 15 11.40 4.84 -5.28
CA ASP A 15 12.59 5.23 -6.03
C ASP A 15 12.72 4.48 -7.38
N ALA A 16 13.94 4.42 -7.92
CA ALA A 16 14.26 3.81 -9.20
C ALA A 16 14.69 2.33 -9.12
N GLU A 17 14.78 1.76 -7.92
CA GLU A 17 15.20 0.37 -7.67
C GLU A 17 14.21 -0.63 -8.30
N PRO A 18 14.71 -1.79 -8.74
CA PRO A 18 13.88 -2.81 -9.36
C PRO A 18 12.99 -3.50 -8.32
N CYS A 19 11.85 -4.01 -8.78
CA CYS A 19 10.92 -4.75 -7.92
C CYS A 19 10.54 -6.11 -8.50
N ILE A 20 10.10 -7.02 -7.62
CA ILE A 20 9.39 -8.24 -8.02
C ILE A 20 7.89 -7.93 -8.07
N LEU A 21 7.43 -7.50 -9.25
CA LEU A 21 6.05 -7.05 -9.48
C LEU A 21 4.99 -8.09 -9.06
N GLY A 22 5.28 -9.39 -9.19
CA GLY A 22 4.37 -10.44 -8.77
C GLY A 22 4.04 -10.41 -7.27
N THR A 23 5.05 -10.17 -6.43
CA THR A 23 4.89 -10.09 -4.97
C THR A 23 4.09 -8.85 -4.59
N ALA A 24 4.43 -7.71 -5.20
CA ALA A 24 3.72 -6.45 -5.02
C ALA A 24 2.21 -6.58 -5.30
N MET A 25 1.87 -7.16 -6.46
CA MET A 25 0.48 -7.37 -6.85
C MET A 25 -0.27 -8.35 -5.94
N ALA A 26 0.40 -9.39 -5.46
CA ALA A 26 -0.20 -10.34 -4.53
C ALA A 26 -0.55 -9.67 -3.19
N ARG A 27 0.34 -8.84 -2.66
CA ARG A 27 0.12 -8.07 -1.42
C ARG A 27 -1.04 -7.08 -1.56
N LEU A 28 -1.04 -6.30 -2.65
CA LEU A 28 -2.09 -5.31 -2.92
C LEU A 28 -3.48 -5.92 -3.15
N ARG A 29 -3.56 -7.18 -3.56
CA ARG A 29 -4.83 -7.90 -3.65
C ARG A 29 -5.30 -8.42 -2.28
N GLY A 30 -4.35 -8.83 -1.45
CA GLY A 30 -4.61 -9.50 -0.17
C GLY A 30 -4.74 -8.55 1.01
N LEU A 31 -5.28 -7.34 0.81
CA LEU A 31 -5.41 -6.36 1.89
C LEU A 31 -6.34 -6.87 2.98
N ALA A 32 -5.94 -6.65 4.24
CA ALA A 32 -6.74 -7.05 5.39
C ALA A 32 -8.01 -6.19 5.50
N HIS A 33 -9.14 -6.83 5.75
CA HIS A 33 -10.36 -6.13 6.16
C HIS A 33 -10.29 -5.84 7.65
N LEU A 34 -10.51 -4.58 8.01
CA LEU A 34 -10.45 -4.11 9.39
C LEU A 34 -11.78 -3.49 9.81
N GLU A 35 -12.17 -3.78 11.05
CA GLU A 35 -13.33 -3.19 11.72
C GLU A 35 -12.88 -2.48 12.99
N ASP A 36 -12.03 -1.45 12.83
CA ASP A 36 -11.55 -0.62 13.93
C ASP A 36 -12.04 0.82 13.78
N ASP A 37 -12.80 1.29 14.77
CA ASP A 37 -13.43 2.62 14.73
C ASP A 37 -12.42 3.77 14.72
N ARG A 38 -11.19 3.56 15.21
CA ARG A 38 -10.13 4.58 15.18
C ARG A 38 -9.74 4.93 13.75
N LEU A 39 -9.86 3.99 12.82
CA LEU A 39 -9.59 4.21 11.38
C LEU A 39 -10.58 5.20 10.76
N GLY A 40 -11.78 5.34 11.34
CA GLY A 40 -12.77 6.35 10.91
C GLY A 40 -12.30 7.80 11.06
N LEU A 41 -11.21 8.04 11.80
CA LEU A 41 -10.63 9.38 11.98
C LEU A 41 -9.76 9.83 10.81
N LEU A 42 -9.53 9.00 9.79
CA LEU A 42 -8.56 9.22 8.71
C LEU A 42 -8.60 10.62 8.10
N PHE A 43 -9.79 11.14 7.76
CA PHE A 43 -9.92 12.46 7.14
C PHE A 43 -9.81 13.63 8.12
N SER A 44 -10.04 13.37 9.41
CA SER A 44 -9.98 14.39 10.47
C SER A 44 -8.62 14.47 11.16
N ASN A 45 -7.91 13.34 11.27
CA ASN A 45 -6.65 13.21 11.99
C ASN A 45 -5.85 11.99 11.49
N ARG A 46 -5.12 12.19 10.40
CA ARG A 46 -4.28 11.16 9.75
C ARG A 46 -3.18 10.65 10.68
N ASP A 47 -2.55 11.53 11.45
CA ASP A 47 -1.45 11.15 12.36
C ASP A 47 -1.93 10.30 13.53
N ALA A 48 -3.15 10.52 14.03
CA ALA A 48 -3.74 9.65 15.05
C ALA A 48 -4.02 8.25 14.49
N VAL A 49 -4.48 8.14 13.24
CA VAL A 49 -4.66 6.84 12.58
C VAL A 49 -3.32 6.12 12.40
N LEU A 50 -2.30 6.82 11.90
CA LEU A 50 -0.95 6.24 11.78
C LEU A 50 -0.41 5.78 13.13
N SER A 51 -0.61 6.59 14.18
CA SER A 51 -0.20 6.21 15.54
C SER A 51 -0.90 4.95 16.04
N ALA A 52 -2.19 4.76 15.72
CA ALA A 52 -2.92 3.55 16.06
C ALA A 52 -2.39 2.32 15.30
N LEU A 53 -2.07 2.48 14.00
CA LEU A 53 -1.48 1.42 13.18
C LEU A 53 -0.08 1.01 13.66
N LEU A 54 0.68 1.94 14.25
CA LEU A 54 2.03 1.68 14.77
C LEU A 54 2.03 1.10 16.19
N ALA A 55 1.07 1.50 17.04
CA ALA A 55 1.08 1.15 18.45
C ALA A 55 0.61 -0.29 18.73
N GLU A 56 -0.19 -0.87 17.83
CA GLU A 56 -0.76 -2.21 18.00
C GLU A 56 -0.15 -3.18 17.00
N GLU A 57 0.67 -4.11 17.51
CA GLU A 57 1.45 -5.08 16.73
C GLU A 57 0.58 -5.85 15.72
N GLU A 58 -0.61 -6.31 16.13
CA GLU A 58 -1.50 -7.04 15.22
C GLU A 58 -1.98 -6.16 14.05
N LEU A 59 -2.36 -4.91 14.32
CA LEU A 59 -2.77 -3.98 13.27
C LEU A 59 -1.60 -3.61 12.38
N HIS A 60 -0.43 -3.37 12.97
CA HIS A 60 0.80 -3.09 12.25
C HIS A 60 1.08 -4.20 11.25
N ASP A 61 1.26 -5.43 11.73
CA ASP A 61 1.64 -6.58 10.90
C ASP A 61 0.64 -6.89 9.78
N ARG A 62 -0.65 -6.76 10.08
CA ARG A 62 -1.72 -7.06 9.12
C ARG A 62 -1.84 -6.01 8.02
N THR A 63 -1.37 -4.79 8.26
CA THR A 63 -1.53 -3.67 7.32
C THR A 63 -0.24 -3.26 6.65
N THR A 64 0.92 -3.55 7.24
CA THR A 64 2.22 -3.19 6.68
C THR A 64 2.42 -3.84 5.31
N LEU A 65 2.69 -2.99 4.32
CA LEU A 65 2.90 -3.35 2.93
C LEU A 65 4.40 -3.33 2.60
N SER A 66 5.08 -4.45 2.85
CA SER A 66 6.42 -4.70 2.28
C SER A 66 6.27 -5.26 0.85
N ILE A 67 6.35 -4.36 -0.13
CA ILE A 67 5.97 -4.60 -1.53
C ILE A 67 7.19 -4.70 -2.44
N ALA A 68 8.12 -3.76 -2.35
CA ALA A 68 9.26 -3.61 -3.24
C ALA A 68 10.40 -2.86 -2.53
N GLU A 69 11.64 -3.19 -2.90
CA GLU A 69 12.86 -2.48 -2.42
C GLU A 69 12.79 -0.98 -2.74
N SER A 70 12.12 -0.62 -3.84
CA SER A 70 11.92 0.79 -4.20
C SER A 70 11.07 1.58 -3.20
N LEU A 71 10.49 0.94 -2.20
CA LEU A 71 9.69 1.54 -1.15
C LEU A 71 10.33 1.37 0.23
N ASP A 72 11.61 0.97 0.32
CA ASP A 72 12.27 0.69 1.61
C ASP A 72 12.39 1.95 2.50
N ASP A 73 12.52 3.14 1.92
CA ASP A 73 12.49 4.42 2.65
C ASP A 73 11.07 4.90 2.98
N TRP A 74 10.07 4.03 2.88
CA TRP A 74 8.66 4.35 3.12
C TRP A 74 7.98 3.32 4.02
N LEU A 75 7.38 3.81 5.10
CA LEU A 75 6.40 3.04 5.84
C LEU A 75 5.05 3.13 5.12
N ILE A 76 4.53 1.97 4.70
CA ILE A 76 3.27 1.89 3.96
C ILE A 76 2.33 0.90 4.64
N HIS A 77 1.11 1.35 4.89
CA HIS A 77 0.00 0.53 5.37
C HIS A 77 -1.11 0.48 4.34
N GLY A 78 -1.66 -0.70 4.08
CA GLY A 78 -2.81 -0.90 3.20
C GLY A 78 -3.86 -1.81 3.84
N TYR A 79 -5.12 -1.39 3.79
CA TYR A 79 -6.23 -2.14 4.36
C TYR A 79 -7.56 -1.78 3.70
N VAL A 80 -8.58 -2.61 3.96
CA VAL A 80 -9.96 -2.33 3.60
C VAL A 80 -10.73 -1.94 4.85
N TYR A 81 -11.39 -0.77 4.83
CA TYR A 81 -12.23 -0.29 5.92
C TYR A 81 -13.56 0.21 5.36
N LYS A 82 -14.68 -0.35 5.84
CA LYS A 82 -16.05 0.04 5.42
C LYS A 82 -16.28 0.05 3.90
N GLY A 83 -15.59 -0.81 3.16
CA GLY A 83 -15.72 -0.93 1.69
C GLY A 83 -14.79 0.00 0.90
N ASP A 84 -13.93 0.74 1.57
CA ASP A 84 -12.88 1.55 0.96
C ASP A 84 -11.52 0.89 1.17
N VAL A 85 -10.72 0.88 0.10
CA VAL A 85 -9.30 0.56 0.15
C VAL A 85 -8.55 1.82 0.58
N VAL A 86 -7.86 1.71 1.69
CA VAL A 86 -7.07 2.80 2.28
C VAL A 86 -5.59 2.44 2.17
N VAL A 87 -4.80 3.37 1.65
CA VAL A 87 -3.34 3.32 1.71
C VAL A 87 -2.83 4.52 2.47
N VAL A 88 -2.06 4.28 3.52
CA VAL A 88 -1.37 5.30 4.32
C VAL A 88 0.11 5.14 4.07
N ALA A 89 0.81 6.24 3.82
CA ALA A 89 2.25 6.22 3.63
C ALA A 89 2.92 7.38 4.36
N ARG A 90 4.14 7.13 4.84
CA ARG A 90 5.03 8.14 5.40
C ARG A 90 6.46 7.79 5.08
N GLY A 91 7.30 8.80 4.85
CA GLY A 91 8.73 8.56 4.70
C GLY A 91 9.29 7.94 5.98
N ASP A 92 10.18 6.98 5.85
CA ASP A 92 10.82 6.28 6.94
C ASP A 92 12.29 6.04 6.60
N GLU A 93 13.11 7.08 6.81
CA GLU A 93 14.55 7.00 6.54
C GLU A 93 15.25 6.47 7.80
N ASP A 94 15.89 5.29 7.70
CA ASP A 94 16.60 4.63 8.80
C ASP A 94 15.76 4.43 10.09
N GLY A 95 14.45 4.20 9.93
CA GLY A 95 13.51 4.03 11.06
C GLY A 95 13.05 5.36 11.68
N SER A 96 13.33 6.49 11.02
CA SER A 96 12.86 7.80 11.41
C SER A 96 11.73 8.27 10.49
N LEU A 97 10.53 8.43 11.06
CA LEU A 97 9.36 8.91 10.32
C LEU A 97 9.52 10.37 9.87
N MET A 98 9.60 10.58 8.57
CA MET A 98 9.81 11.88 7.92
C MET A 98 8.55 12.39 7.21
N GLY A 99 8.42 13.71 7.13
CA GLY A 99 7.38 14.38 6.35
C GLY A 99 5.95 14.18 6.87
N PRO A 100 4.95 14.60 6.06
CA PRO A 100 3.54 14.45 6.41
C PRO A 100 3.03 13.02 6.13
N THR A 101 1.98 12.61 6.85
CA THR A 101 1.25 11.38 6.57
C THR A 101 0.40 11.54 5.30
N LEU A 102 0.74 10.76 4.27
CA LEU A 102 0.03 10.69 3.00
C LEU A 102 -1.07 9.64 3.08
N VAL A 103 -2.20 9.93 2.44
CA VAL A 103 -3.36 9.02 2.45
C VAL A 103 -4.00 8.99 1.08
N SER A 104 -4.33 7.79 0.62
CA SER A 104 -5.20 7.54 -0.53
C SER A 104 -6.37 6.67 -0.10
N VAL A 105 -7.56 7.01 -0.57
CA VAL A 105 -8.80 6.26 -0.31
C VAL A 105 -9.50 6.05 -1.64
N VAL A 106 -9.80 4.79 -1.96
CA VAL A 106 -10.47 4.39 -3.20
C VAL A 106 -11.54 3.37 -2.84
N ALA A 107 -12.74 3.49 -3.41
CA ALA A 107 -13.78 2.49 -3.17
C ALA A 107 -13.33 1.12 -3.70
N SER A 108 -13.57 0.03 -2.95
CA SER A 108 -13.14 -1.31 -3.38
C SER A 108 -13.68 -1.69 -4.77
N VAL A 109 -14.88 -1.22 -5.12
CA VAL A 109 -15.50 -1.44 -6.44
C VAL A 109 -14.72 -0.82 -7.61
N GLU A 110 -13.92 0.22 -7.36
CA GLU A 110 -13.05 0.85 -8.34
C GLU A 110 -11.64 0.25 -8.31
N TYR A 111 -11.17 -0.13 -7.12
CA TYR A 111 -9.85 -0.69 -6.89
C TYR A 111 -9.70 -2.12 -7.45
N ASP A 112 -10.66 -3.01 -7.16
CA ASP A 112 -10.55 -4.43 -7.49
C ASP A 112 -10.37 -4.70 -9.00
N PRO A 113 -11.14 -4.05 -9.90
CA PRO A 113 -10.95 -4.25 -11.34
C PRO A 113 -9.55 -3.83 -11.83
N ILE A 114 -8.97 -2.78 -11.24
CA ILE A 114 -7.64 -2.29 -11.61
C ILE A 114 -6.58 -3.32 -11.21
N ILE A 115 -6.63 -3.81 -9.97
CA ILE A 115 -5.68 -4.82 -9.48
C ILE A 115 -5.80 -6.12 -10.29
N GLU A 116 -7.02 -6.57 -10.59
CA GLU A 116 -7.23 -7.76 -11.41
C GLU A 116 -6.71 -7.58 -12.84
N ALA A 117 -6.90 -6.41 -13.46
CA ALA A 117 -6.37 -6.10 -14.79
C ALA A 117 -4.83 -6.09 -14.81
N VAL A 118 -4.19 -5.43 -13.84
CA VAL A 118 -2.72 -5.38 -13.75
C VAL A 118 -2.14 -6.77 -13.49
N ARG A 119 -2.78 -7.58 -12.64
CA ARG A 119 -2.36 -8.97 -12.42
C ARG A 119 -2.51 -9.81 -13.69
N GLY A 120 -3.64 -9.69 -14.38
CA GLY A 120 -3.90 -10.39 -15.63
C GLY A 120 -2.83 -10.09 -16.68
N TYR A 121 -2.46 -8.81 -16.83
CA TYR A 121 -1.35 -8.40 -17.68
C TYR A 121 -0.04 -9.07 -17.24
N TRP A 122 0.33 -8.98 -15.96
CA TRP A 122 1.57 -9.58 -15.47
C TRP A 122 1.64 -11.09 -15.69
N SER A 123 0.56 -11.82 -15.42
CA SER A 123 0.48 -13.26 -15.68
C SER A 123 0.69 -13.56 -17.17
N SER A 124 0.09 -12.79 -18.08
CA SER A 124 0.25 -13.00 -19.53
C SER A 124 1.69 -12.77 -20.01
N VAL A 125 2.37 -11.76 -19.48
CA VAL A 125 3.76 -11.43 -19.82
C VAL A 125 4.70 -12.53 -19.31
N ASN A 126 4.48 -13.00 -18.08
CA ASN A 126 5.32 -14.03 -17.48
C ASN A 126 5.12 -15.40 -18.16
N SER A 127 3.89 -15.74 -18.56
CA SER A 127 3.61 -16.97 -19.33
C SER A 127 4.19 -16.93 -20.75
N SER A 128 4.30 -15.74 -21.34
CA SER A 128 4.87 -15.55 -22.69
C SER A 128 6.41 -15.55 -22.71
N SER A 129 7.06 -15.53 -21.54
CA SER A 129 8.52 -15.52 -21.40
C SER A 129 9.14 -16.92 -21.28
N ILE A 130 8.32 -17.98 -21.43
CA ILE A 130 8.74 -19.41 -21.35
C ILE A 130 8.77 -20.07 -22.76
N LEU A 131 8.79 -19.28 -23.84
CA LEU A 131 8.92 -19.76 -25.22
C LEU A 131 10.21 -19.27 -25.87
#